data_AF-A0A2V6TC77-F1
#
_entry.id   AF-A0A2V6TC77-F1
#
_cell.length_a   1.000
_cell.length_b   1.000
_cell.length_c   1.000
_cell.angle_alpha   90.00
_cell.angle_beta   90.00
_cell.angle_gamma   90.00
#
_symmetry.space_group_name_H-M   'P 1'
#
loop_
_entity.id
_entity.type
_entity.pdbx_description
1 polymer ?
#
loop_
_entity_poly.entity_id
_entity_poly.type
_entity_poly.pdbx_seq_one_letter_code
_entity_poly.pdbx_strand_id
1 'polypeptide(L)'
;VVIVEHEGRRTALLIDGLLGQQQVVIKSLEAHFRKVEGVAGATILGDGSVSLILDVPGLIALARPGAVHDVSTAGAGARAADSA
;
A
#
# COMPACT_ATOMS: atom_id res chain seq x y z
N VAL A 1 7.39 18.34 -1.95
CA VAL A 1 7.48 17.31 -3.03
C VAL A 1 8.72 16.47 -2.80
N VAL A 2 8.59 15.14 -2.94
CA VAL A 2 9.71 14.18 -2.91
C VAL A 2 9.86 13.58 -4.30
N ILE A 3 11.08 13.54 -4.83
CA ILE A 3 11.37 12.87 -6.10
C ILE A 3 11.85 11.47 -5.79
N VAL A 4 11.16 10.48 -6.36
CA VAL A 4 11.54 9.06 -6.29
C VAL A 4 11.92 8.58 -7.69
N GLU A 5 12.85 7.64 -7.76
CA GLU A 5 13.25 7.00 -9.01
C GLU A 5 13.04 5.49 -8.90
N HIS A 6 12.36 4.92 -9.89
CA HIS A 6 12.18 3.48 -10.03
C HIS A 6 12.35 3.11 -11.51
N GLU A 7 13.22 2.14 -11.80
CA GLU A 7 13.52 1.69 -13.17
C GLU A 7 13.88 2.86 -14.13
N GLY A 8 14.70 3.81 -13.65
CA GLY A 8 15.10 4.99 -14.42
C GLY A 8 13.99 6.01 -14.67
N ARG A 9 12.79 5.80 -14.11
CA ARG A 9 11.66 6.72 -14.19
C ARG A 9 11.56 7.53 -12.91
N ARG A 10 11.65 8.85 -13.03
CA ARG A 10 11.44 9.78 -11.92
C ARG A 10 9.96 10.11 -11.77
N THR A 11 9.47 10.07 -10.54
CA THR A 11 8.11 10.43 -10.16
C THR A 11 8.15 11.42 -9.01
N ALA A 12 7.25 12.39 -9.02
CA ALA A 12 7.10 13.37 -7.95
C ALA A 12 5.95 12.98 -7.03
N LEU A 13 6.24 12.77 -5.75
CA LEU A 13 5.25 12.57 -4.70
C LEU A 13 4.96 13.93 -4.04
N LEU A 14 3.70 14.36 -4.11
CA LEU A 14 3.24 15.50 -3.33
C LEU A 14 3.11 15.05 -1.87
N ILE A 15 3.67 15.84 -0.95
CA ILE A 15 3.68 15.56 0.48
C ILE A 15 3.44 16.85 1.24
N ASP A 16 2.82 16.74 2.42
CA ASP A 16 2.57 17.89 3.30
C ASP A 16 3.86 18.36 4.00
N GLY A 17 4.75 17.44 4.35
CA GLY A 17 6.00 17.76 5.02
C GLY A 17 6.97 16.57 5.07
N LEU A 18 8.26 16.88 5.23
CA LEU A 18 9.32 15.90 5.40
C LEU A 18 9.86 16.01 6.82
N LEU A 19 9.57 15.00 7.65
CA LEU A 19 9.99 14.97 9.05
C LEU A 19 11.45 14.53 9.24
N GLY A 20 12.12 14.11 8.17
CA GLY A 20 13.49 13.61 8.19
C GLY A 20 13.56 12.08 8.04
N GLN A 21 14.69 11.50 8.46
CA GLN A 21 14.92 10.06 8.41
C GLN A 21 14.83 9.47 9.81
N GLN A 22 14.07 8.38 9.94
CA GLN A 22 13.95 7.63 11.19
C GLN A 22 14.23 6.15 10.96
N GLN A 23 14.91 5.50 11.91
CA GLN A 23 14.99 4.04 11.94
C GLN A 23 13.69 3.48 12.53
N VAL A 24 13.09 2.54 11.81
CA VAL A 24 11.81 1.92 12.20
C VAL A 24 11.88 0.42 12.02
N VAL A 25 11.10 -0.31 12.83
CA VAL A 25 10.89 -1.75 12.65
C VAL A 25 9.69 -1.96 11.75
N ILE A 26 9.90 -2.62 10.62
CA ILE A 26 8.82 -2.98 9.70
C ILE A 26 8.00 -4.11 10.31
N LYS A 27 6.69 -3.93 10.40
CA LYS A 27 5.72 -4.97 10.75
C LYS A 27 4.98 -5.37 9.48
N SER A 28 5.11 -6.64 9.09
CA SER A 28 4.35 -7.21 7.98
C SER A 28 2.86 -7.22 8.30
N LEU A 29 2.04 -6.88 7.32
CA LEU A 29 0.58 -6.88 7.41
C LEU A 29 -0.04 -8.21 6.94
N GLU A 30 0.78 -9.17 6.47
CA GLU A 30 0.36 -10.33 5.68
C GLU A 30 -0.47 -11.38 6.44
N ALA A 31 -0.32 -11.48 7.76
CA ALA A 31 -0.96 -12.56 8.54
C ALA A 31 -2.44 -12.29 8.88
N HIS A 32 -2.85 -11.03 8.93
CA HIS A 32 -4.19 -10.65 9.41
C HIS A 32 -4.88 -9.57 8.56
N PHE A 33 -4.16 -8.98 7.59
CA PHE A 33 -4.69 -7.91 6.77
C PHE A 33 -4.56 -8.29 5.30
N ARG A 34 -5.54 -7.85 4.51
CA ARG A 34 -5.45 -7.95 3.06
C ARG A 34 -4.29 -7.08 2.57
N LYS A 35 -3.58 -7.58 1.57
CA LYS A 35 -2.54 -6.80 0.88
C LYS A 35 -3.19 -5.55 0.28
N VAL A 36 -2.64 -4.39 0.61
CA VAL A 36 -3.04 -3.11 0.04
C VAL A 36 -1.97 -2.72 -0.97
N GLU A 37 -2.37 -2.53 -2.22
CA GLU A 37 -1.45 -2.10 -3.26
C GLU A 37 -0.84 -0.73 -2.89
N GLY A 38 0.47 -0.57 -3.11
CA GLY A 38 1.21 0.63 -2.69
C GLY A 38 1.63 0.66 -1.21
N VAL A 39 1.36 -0.39 -0.43
CA VAL A 39 1.78 -0.50 0.99
C VAL A 39 2.63 -1.74 1.20
N ALA A 40 3.85 -1.56 1.73
CA ALA A 40 4.76 -2.64 2.07
C ALA A 40 4.56 -3.15 3.52
N GLY A 41 4.02 -2.33 4.41
CA GLY A 41 3.77 -2.70 5.79
C GLY A 41 3.39 -1.51 6.67
N ALA A 42 3.53 -1.68 7.98
CA ALA A 42 3.34 -0.60 8.94
C ALA A 42 4.42 -0.63 10.02
N THR A 43 4.52 0.47 10.77
CA THR A 43 5.35 0.57 11.97
C THR A 43 4.61 1.34 13.04
N ILE A 44 5.07 1.19 14.29
CA ILE A 44 4.59 1.97 15.43
C ILE A 44 5.73 2.93 15.80
N LEU A 45 5.44 4.23 15.81
CA LEU A 45 6.39 5.27 16.16
C LEU A 45 6.56 5.38 17.68
N GLY A 46 7.57 6.13 18.14
CA GLY A 46 7.87 6.28 19.57
C GLY A 46 6.76 6.96 20.38
N ASP A 47 5.87 7.70 19.73
CA ASP A 47 4.68 8.31 20.32
C ASP A 47 3.44 7.38 20.29
N GLY A 48 3.59 6.15 19.81
CA GLY A 48 2.53 5.15 19.70
C GLY A 48 1.66 5.28 18.45
N SER A 49 1.89 6.27 17.60
CA SER A 49 1.16 6.41 16.33
C SER A 49 1.55 5.31 15.34
N VAL A 50 0.59 4.92 14.48
CA VAL A 50 0.82 3.95 13.41
C VAL A 50 1.20 4.70 12.13
N SER A 51 2.30 4.31 11.50
CA SER A 51 2.72 4.82 10.20
C SER A 51 2.77 3.69 9.17
N LEU A 52 2.29 3.97 7.96
CA LEU A 52 2.41 3.05 6.83
C LEU A 52 3.80 3.17 6.20
N ILE A 53 4.30 2.06 5.69
CA ILE A 53 5.50 2.02 4.85
C ILE A 53 5.01 1.83 3.42
N LEU A 54 5.29 2.82 2.59
CA LEU A 54 4.82 2.87 1.21
C LEU A 54 5.74 2.08 0.28
N ASP A 55 5.14 1.33 -0.63
CA ASP A 55 5.84 0.66 -1.73
C ASP A 55 5.81 1.56 -2.98
N VAL A 56 6.94 2.20 -3.28
CA VAL A 56 7.05 3.16 -4.41
C VAL A 56 6.69 2.53 -5.75
N PRO A 57 7.19 1.34 -6.13
CA PRO A 57 6.72 0.61 -7.31
C PRO A 57 5.20 0.48 -7.40
N GLY A 58 4.55 -0.02 -6.34
CA GLY A 58 3.09 -0.15 -6.27
C GLY A 58 2.36 1.19 -6.39
N LEU A 59 2.87 2.25 -5.75
CA LEU A 59 2.30 3.59 -5.90
C LEU A 59 2.39 4.13 -7.34
N ILE A 60 3.50 3.88 -8.02
CA ILE A 60 3.68 4.27 -9.42
C ILE A 60 2.72 3.50 -10.33
N ALA A 61 2.44 2.23 -10.03
CA ALA A 61 1.46 1.43 -10.78
C ALA A 61 0.05 2.01 -10.62
N LEU A 62 -0.38 2.27 -9.37
CA LEU A 62 -1.69 2.86 -9.05
C LEU A 62 -1.91 4.24 -9.67
N ALA A 63 -0.85 5.05 -9.80
CA ALA A 63 -0.96 6.40 -10.37
C ALA A 63 -1.18 6.41 -11.89
N ARG A 64 -1.07 5.27 -12.57
CA ARG A 64 -1.27 5.20 -14.03
C ARG A 64 -2.76 5.10 -14.38
N PRO A 65 -3.28 5.96 -15.28
CA PRO A 65 -4.66 5.85 -15.76
C PRO A 65 -4.89 4.47 -16.40
N GLY A 66 -5.79 3.68 -15.81
CA GLY A 66 -6.10 2.30 -16.22
C GLY A 66 -5.80 1.23 -15.15
N ALA A 67 -5.07 1.56 -14.09
CA ALA A 67 -4.85 0.70 -12.93
C ALA A 67 -5.94 0.95 -11.87
N VAL A 68 -7.19 0.60 -12.18
CA VAL A 68 -8.26 0.52 -11.18
C VAL A 68 -8.52 -0.95 -10.90
N HIS A 69 -8.21 -1.39 -9.69
CA HIS A 69 -8.69 -2.68 -9.19
C HIS A 69 -10.06 -2.50 -8.54
N ASP A 70 -11.00 -3.25 -9.08
CA ASP A 70 -12.26 -3.63 -8.49
C ASP A 70 -12.06 -4.03 -7.02
N VAL A 71 -12.65 -3.24 -6.12
CA VAL A 71 -12.84 -3.66 -4.73
C VAL A 71 -13.92 -4.72 -4.76
N SER A 72 -13.51 -5.97 -4.96
CA SER A 72 -14.36 -7.12 -4.71
C SER A 72 -14.87 -7.03 -3.27
N THR A 73 -16.14 -6.65 -3.16
CA THR A 73 -16.98 -6.85 -2.00
C THR A 73 -17.14 -8.35 -1.80
N ALA A 74 -16.14 -8.99 -1.20
CA ALA A 74 -16.29 -10.32 -0.64
C ALA A 74 -17.29 -10.21 0.52
N GLY A 75 -18.57 -10.45 0.21
CA GLY A 75 -19.64 -10.49 1.19
C GLY A 75 -21.05 -10.34 0.62
N ALA A 76 -21.48 -11.17 -0.34
CA ALA A 76 -22.86 -11.66 -0.44
C ALA A 76 -23.07 -12.59 -1.66
N GLY A 77 -23.41 -13.85 -1.39
CA GLY A 77 -24.25 -14.65 -2.29
C GLY A 77 -23.55 -15.63 -3.24
N ALA A 78 -23.42 -16.89 -2.82
CA ALA A 78 -24.00 -18.05 -3.53
C ALA A 78 -23.53 -19.34 -2.83
N ARG A 79 -24.37 -19.83 -1.91
CA ARG A 79 -24.49 -21.27 -1.68
C ARG A 79 -25.29 -21.87 -2.85
N ALA A 80 -24.96 -23.12 -3.16
CA ALA A 80 -25.74 -24.13 -3.88
C ALA A 80 -25.52 -24.29 -5.40
N ALA A 81 -25.48 -25.58 -5.78
CA ALA A 81 -25.23 -26.19 -7.10
C ALA A 81 -23.74 -26.11 -7.53
N ASP A 82 -22.99 -27.20 -7.66
CA ASP A 82 -23.37 -28.42 -8.35
C ASP A 82 -22.56 -29.61 -7.81
N SER A 83 -23.30 -30.66 -7.49
CA SER A 83 -22.81 -32.00 -7.21
C SER A 83 -23.21 -32.84 -8.42
N ALA A 84 -22.22 -33.22 -9.22
CA ALA A 84 -22.32 -34.22 -10.28
C ALA A 84 -21.01 -35.00 -10.35
#